data_AF-A0A7J6KLJ4-F1
#
_entry.id   AF-A0A7J6KLJ4-F1
#
_cell.length_a   1.000
_cell.length_b   1.000
_cell.length_c   1.000
_cell.angle_alpha   90.00
_cell.angle_beta   90.00
_cell.angle_gamma   90.00
#
_symmetry.space_group_name_H-M   'P 1'
#
loop_
_entity.id
_entity.type
_entity.pdbx_description
1 polymer ?
#
loop_
_entity_poly.entity_id
_entity_poly.type
_entity_poly.pdbx_seq_one_letter_code
_entity_poly.pdbx_strand_id
1 'polypeptide(L)'
;KSNLEDLEGWPPLDSTPEYTVERKDRASARREASEKAWIVGDTPFLGVEDSRPFPVWFQKFKTMAVSRGLLLDPPALYFTFVNNLAESVVVDIKPELPTGTSSLDRIREVRRMVATLRGLCKGISTSVCRLQALQELQSCRQGGRESVSAFVRRFKELVGNVEAFGKEHLDDESKATSFLCGLLPEVRDVALDRLAGQKPTYAALKSPVVKKNRNKVPNRRDLRRVSVTSLSEK
;
A
#
# COMPACT_ATOMS: atom_id res chain seq x y z
N LYS A 1 -21.98 -4.72 -18.62
CA LYS A 1 -20.76 -5.56 -18.69
C LYS A 1 -19.65 -4.78 -18.00
N SER A 2 -19.22 -5.19 -16.79
CA SER A 2 -18.12 -4.65 -15.95
C SER A 2 -18.57 -4.54 -14.48
N ASN A 3 -18.69 -5.68 -13.79
CA ASN A 3 -18.84 -5.74 -12.33
C ASN A 3 -17.86 -6.75 -11.69
N LEU A 4 -17.06 -7.44 -12.51
CA LEU A 4 -16.21 -8.56 -12.10
C LEU A 4 -14.71 -8.28 -12.26
N GLU A 5 -14.33 -7.26 -13.05
CA GLU A 5 -12.91 -6.96 -13.31
C GLU A 5 -12.20 -6.40 -12.06
N ASP A 6 -12.90 -5.69 -11.17
CA ASP A 6 -12.27 -5.14 -9.96
C ASP A 6 -12.11 -6.16 -8.81
N LEU A 7 -12.77 -7.32 -8.95
CA LEU A 7 -12.61 -8.48 -8.08
C LEU A 7 -11.53 -9.44 -8.61
N GLU A 8 -10.77 -9.04 -9.63
CA GLU A 8 -9.59 -9.78 -10.06
C GLU A 8 -8.64 -10.01 -8.86
N GLY A 9 -8.35 -11.28 -8.58
CA GLY A 9 -7.62 -11.76 -7.41
C GLY A 9 -8.47 -12.21 -6.21
N TRP A 10 -9.80 -12.06 -6.23
CA TRP A 10 -10.70 -12.64 -5.23
C TRP A 10 -11.00 -14.11 -5.56
N PRO A 11 -11.23 -14.99 -4.58
CA PRO A 11 -11.58 -16.39 -4.83
C PRO A 11 -12.81 -16.46 -5.76
N PRO A 12 -12.79 -17.24 -6.85
CA PRO A 12 -13.95 -17.39 -7.72
C PRO A 12 -15.15 -17.97 -6.95
N LEU A 13 -16.38 -17.59 -7.33
CA LEU A 13 -17.59 -18.12 -6.68
C LEU A 13 -17.77 -19.62 -6.92
N ASP A 14 -17.20 -20.13 -8.03
CA ASP A 14 -17.38 -21.50 -8.50
C ASP A 14 -16.14 -22.38 -8.29
N SER A 15 -15.02 -21.81 -7.81
CA SER A 15 -13.83 -22.56 -7.46
C SER A 15 -13.45 -22.28 -6.02
N THR A 16 -14.03 -23.05 -5.11
CA THR A 16 -13.30 -23.45 -3.90
C THR A 16 -12.55 -24.72 -4.26
N PRO A 17 -11.24 -24.66 -4.55
CA PRO A 17 -10.47 -25.86 -4.33
C PRO A 17 -10.63 -26.18 -2.84
N GLU A 18 -10.82 -27.44 -2.49
CA GLU A 18 -10.58 -27.92 -1.13
C GLU A 18 -9.07 -27.75 -0.83
N TYR A 19 -8.60 -26.51 -0.70
CA TYR A 19 -7.34 -26.24 -0.06
C TYR A 19 -7.58 -26.44 1.43
N THR A 20 -7.07 -27.56 1.93
CA THR A 20 -7.06 -27.95 3.35
C THR A 20 -6.16 -26.99 4.13
N VAL A 21 -6.61 -25.74 4.29
CA VAL A 21 -6.16 -24.89 5.40
C VAL A 21 -6.60 -25.59 6.67
N GLU A 22 -5.65 -25.99 7.51
CA GLU A 22 -5.94 -26.75 8.72
C GLU A 22 -6.89 -25.96 9.63
N ARG A 23 -7.75 -26.68 10.35
CA ARG A 23 -8.73 -26.07 11.27
C ARG A 23 -8.06 -25.17 12.31
N LYS A 24 -6.79 -25.44 12.66
CA LYS A 24 -5.98 -24.64 13.59
C LYS A 24 -5.61 -23.27 13.01
N ASP A 25 -5.24 -23.20 11.74
CA ASP A 25 -4.90 -21.94 11.07
C ASP A 25 -6.12 -21.03 10.95
N ARG A 26 -7.31 -21.61 10.69
CA ARG A 26 -8.58 -20.88 10.67
C ARG A 26 -8.96 -20.33 12.04
N ALA A 27 -8.77 -21.11 13.10
CA ALA A 27 -9.08 -20.67 14.46
C ALA A 27 -8.12 -19.56 14.91
N SER A 28 -6.84 -19.68 14.57
CA SER A 28 -5.82 -18.67 14.86
C SER A 28 -6.05 -17.38 14.07
N ALA A 29 -6.33 -17.45 12.77
CA ALA A 29 -6.58 -16.28 11.93
C ALA A 29 -7.87 -15.56 12.33
N ARG A 30 -8.94 -16.29 12.70
CA ARG A 30 -10.16 -15.68 13.27
C ARG A 30 -9.90 -14.98 14.59
N ARG A 31 -9.23 -15.67 15.51
CA ARG A 31 -8.88 -15.11 16.82
C ARG A 31 -8.00 -13.88 16.67
N GLU A 32 -7.00 -13.94 15.80
CA GLU A 32 -6.11 -12.81 15.52
C GLU A 32 -6.83 -11.67 14.77
N ALA A 33 -7.76 -11.95 13.86
CA ALA A 33 -8.58 -10.90 13.23
C ALA A 33 -9.55 -10.24 14.22
N SER A 34 -10.03 -10.98 15.23
CA SER A 34 -10.88 -10.44 16.31
C SER A 34 -10.09 -9.73 17.42
N GLU A 35 -8.86 -10.20 17.73
CA GLU A 35 -8.02 -9.66 18.81
C GLU A 35 -7.07 -8.56 18.33
N LYS A 36 -6.66 -8.58 17.05
CA LYS A 36 -5.91 -7.54 16.35
C LYS A 36 -6.70 -7.15 15.11
N ALA A 37 -7.61 -6.20 15.24
CA ALA A 37 -8.29 -5.63 14.08
C ALA A 37 -7.23 -5.07 13.12
N TRP A 38 -6.96 -5.78 12.03
CA TRP A 38 -6.03 -5.34 11.00
C TRP A 38 -6.68 -4.19 10.24
N ILE A 39 -6.43 -2.94 10.66
CA ILE A 39 -6.96 -1.74 10.00
C ILE A 39 -6.01 -1.28 8.90
N VAL A 40 -6.55 -0.92 7.75
CA VAL A 40 -5.84 -0.25 6.66
C VAL A 40 -5.46 1.14 7.13
N GLY A 41 -4.16 1.41 7.26
CA GLY A 41 -3.66 2.68 7.80
C GLY A 41 -3.94 2.80 9.29
N ASP A 42 -4.29 4.00 9.74
CA ASP A 42 -4.48 4.29 11.17
C ASP A 42 -5.96 4.37 11.57
N THR A 43 -6.87 4.51 10.59
CA THR A 43 -8.30 4.70 10.83
C THR A 43 -9.17 3.84 9.89
N PRO A 44 -10.36 3.40 10.36
CA PRO A 44 -11.37 2.79 9.50
C PRO A 44 -11.77 3.69 8.33
N PHE A 45 -12.38 3.09 7.32
CA PHE A 45 -12.91 3.80 6.16
C PHE A 45 -14.11 4.65 6.55
N LEU A 46 -14.03 5.95 6.32
CA LEU A 46 -15.08 6.92 6.67
C LEU A 46 -16.11 7.15 5.55
N GLY A 47 -16.04 6.38 4.46
CA GLY A 47 -16.94 6.57 3.32
C GLY A 47 -16.49 7.73 2.42
N VAL A 48 -17.45 8.56 1.99
CA VAL A 48 -17.19 9.71 1.10
C VAL A 48 -16.31 10.76 1.75
N GLU A 49 -16.32 10.85 3.09
CA GLU A 49 -15.52 11.78 3.87
C GLU A 49 -14.10 11.27 4.16
N ASP A 50 -13.76 10.05 3.74
CA ASP A 50 -12.41 9.51 3.95
C ASP A 50 -11.39 10.30 3.11
N SER A 51 -10.29 10.70 3.74
CA SER A 51 -9.18 11.38 3.05
C SER A 51 -8.56 10.50 1.95
N ARG A 52 -8.79 9.18 1.99
CA ARG A 52 -8.39 8.21 0.98
C ARG A 52 -9.63 7.87 0.14
N PRO A 53 -9.65 8.23 -1.15
CA PRO A 53 -10.74 7.83 -2.03
C PRO A 53 -10.93 6.31 -2.04
N PHE A 54 -12.18 5.85 -2.20
CA PHE A 54 -12.53 4.43 -2.15
C PHE A 54 -11.60 3.50 -2.96
N PRO A 55 -11.22 3.81 -4.22
CA PRO A 55 -10.32 2.94 -4.99
C PRO A 55 -8.96 2.74 -4.30
N VAL A 56 -8.40 3.82 -3.73
CA VAL A 56 -7.11 3.79 -3.00
C VAL A 56 -7.23 2.97 -1.73
N TRP A 57 -8.26 3.25 -0.92
CA TRP A 57 -8.49 2.50 0.31
C TRP A 57 -8.70 1.00 0.02
N PHE A 58 -9.52 0.67 -0.98
CA PHE A 58 -9.83 -0.71 -1.33
C PHE A 58 -8.61 -1.46 -1.86
N GLN A 59 -7.76 -0.81 -2.65
CA GLN A 59 -6.50 -1.41 -3.11
C GLN A 59 -5.54 -1.69 -1.95
N LYS A 60 -5.48 -0.81 -0.95
CA LYS A 60 -4.71 -1.04 0.28
C LYS A 60 -5.30 -2.20 1.10
N PHE A 61 -6.62 -2.27 1.21
CA PHE A 61 -7.31 -3.40 1.82
C PHE A 61 -6.96 -4.72 1.12
N LYS A 62 -7.07 -4.79 -0.22
CA LYS A 62 -6.71 -5.98 -1.01
C LYS A 62 -5.26 -6.40 -0.75
N THR A 63 -4.33 -5.46 -0.78
CA THR A 63 -2.90 -5.72 -0.53
C THR A 63 -2.68 -6.31 0.86
N MET A 64 -3.31 -5.72 1.89
CA MET A 64 -3.27 -6.23 3.25
C MET A 64 -3.86 -7.64 3.34
N ALA A 65 -5.05 -7.86 2.77
CA ALA A 65 -5.75 -9.14 2.79
C ALA A 65 -4.92 -10.25 2.15
N VAL A 66 -4.24 -9.98 1.02
CA VAL A 66 -3.30 -10.91 0.39
C VAL A 66 -2.11 -11.18 1.32
N SER A 67 -1.46 -10.14 1.83
CA SER A 67 -0.25 -10.29 2.66
C SER A 67 -0.48 -11.05 3.97
N ARG A 68 -1.73 -11.04 4.45
CA ARG A 68 -2.17 -11.70 5.68
C ARG A 68 -2.85 -13.05 5.43
N GLY A 69 -2.95 -13.49 4.18
CA GLY A 69 -3.60 -14.76 3.83
C GLY A 69 -5.12 -14.77 4.05
N LEU A 70 -5.77 -13.60 4.22
CA LEU A 70 -7.21 -13.51 4.50
C LEU A 70 -8.07 -14.04 3.35
N LEU A 71 -7.55 -13.99 2.12
CA LEU A 71 -8.26 -14.55 0.96
C LEU A 71 -8.52 -16.06 1.07
N LEU A 72 -7.78 -16.75 1.94
CA LEU A 72 -7.92 -18.19 2.20
C LEU A 72 -8.80 -18.49 3.43
N ASP A 73 -9.23 -17.46 4.18
CA ASP A 73 -10.10 -17.60 5.35
C ASP A 73 -11.30 -16.64 5.23
N PRO A 74 -12.39 -17.05 4.56
CA PRO A 74 -13.55 -16.19 4.34
C PRO A 74 -14.20 -15.61 5.61
N PRO A 75 -14.29 -16.35 6.74
CA PRO A 75 -14.57 -15.77 8.05
C PRO A 75 -13.66 -14.61 8.44
N ALA A 76 -12.33 -14.81 8.43
CA ALA A 76 -11.40 -13.76 8.80
C ALA A 76 -11.46 -12.55 7.84
N LEU A 77 -11.62 -12.80 6.53
CA LEU A 77 -11.81 -11.76 5.53
C LEU A 77 -13.06 -10.91 5.80
N TYR A 78 -14.20 -11.57 6.08
CA TYR A 78 -15.45 -10.88 6.38
C TYR A 78 -15.33 -9.97 7.60
N PHE A 79 -14.90 -10.52 8.75
CA PHE A 79 -14.79 -9.73 9.97
C PHE A 79 -13.73 -8.64 9.85
N THR A 80 -12.60 -8.91 9.20
CA THR A 80 -11.58 -7.88 8.94
C THR A 80 -12.15 -6.78 8.04
N PHE A 81 -12.89 -7.12 6.99
CA PHE A 81 -13.51 -6.12 6.11
C PHE A 81 -14.46 -5.22 6.88
N VAL A 82 -15.38 -5.80 7.67
CA VAL A 82 -16.33 -5.02 8.50
C VAL A 82 -15.59 -4.13 9.50
N ASN A 83 -14.56 -4.65 10.19
CA ASN A 83 -13.75 -3.88 11.13
C ASN A 83 -13.00 -2.71 10.48
N ASN A 84 -12.76 -2.77 9.17
CA ASN A 84 -12.12 -1.69 8.43
C ASN A 84 -13.09 -0.58 8.01
N LEU A 85 -14.36 -0.64 8.39
CA LEU A 85 -15.36 0.36 8.06
C LEU A 85 -15.76 1.12 9.34
N ALA A 86 -15.94 2.43 9.22
CA ALA A 86 -16.48 3.23 10.31
C ALA A 86 -17.93 2.81 10.62
N GLU A 87 -18.36 3.04 11.84
CA GLU A 87 -19.71 2.68 12.29
C GLU A 87 -20.81 3.30 11.41
N SER A 88 -20.65 4.56 11.01
CA SER A 88 -21.56 5.23 10.06
C SER A 88 -21.69 4.48 8.75
N VAL A 89 -20.56 4.04 8.19
CA VAL A 89 -20.51 3.26 6.94
C VAL A 89 -21.15 1.88 7.12
N VAL A 90 -20.94 1.24 8.27
CA VAL A 90 -21.58 -0.04 8.62
C VAL A 90 -23.10 0.10 8.70
N VAL A 91 -23.61 1.19 9.26
CA VAL A 91 -25.06 1.48 9.31
C VAL A 91 -25.65 1.62 7.91
N ASP A 92 -24.93 2.24 6.97
CA ASP A 92 -25.40 2.44 5.60
C ASP A 92 -25.39 1.16 4.76
N ILE A 93 -24.32 0.37 4.84
CA ILE A 93 -24.17 -0.87 4.04
C ILE A 93 -24.96 -2.05 4.61
N LYS A 94 -25.25 -2.01 5.92
CA LYS A 94 -25.95 -3.04 6.70
C LYS A 94 -25.39 -4.45 6.42
N PRO A 95 -24.19 -4.80 6.95
CA PRO A 95 -23.62 -6.13 6.76
C PRO A 95 -24.58 -7.18 7.30
N GLU A 96 -24.91 -8.16 6.47
CA GLU A 96 -25.71 -9.29 6.89
C GLU A 96 -24.77 -10.36 7.44
N LEU A 97 -25.00 -10.81 8.67
CA LEU A 97 -24.29 -11.99 9.17
C LEU A 97 -24.78 -13.18 8.32
N PRO A 98 -23.93 -13.80 7.48
CA PRO A 98 -24.42 -14.87 6.62
C PRO A 98 -24.99 -15.98 7.50
N THR A 99 -26.26 -16.31 7.27
CA THR A 99 -27.07 -17.23 8.07
C THR A 99 -26.55 -18.67 8.07
N GLY A 100 -25.55 -18.97 7.23
CA GLY A 100 -24.85 -20.24 7.15
C GLY A 100 -23.41 -20.22 7.68
N THR A 101 -22.92 -21.40 8.07
CA THR A 101 -21.48 -21.63 8.30
C THR A 101 -20.67 -21.58 7.00
N SER A 102 -21.32 -21.47 5.84
CA SER A 102 -20.68 -21.57 4.53
C SER A 102 -19.66 -20.45 4.29
N SER A 103 -18.49 -20.82 3.78
CA SER A 103 -17.45 -19.89 3.37
C SER A 103 -17.90 -19.03 2.18
N LEU A 104 -18.76 -19.58 1.31
CA LEU A 104 -19.24 -18.91 0.10
C LEU A 104 -20.16 -17.73 0.42
N ASP A 105 -21.04 -17.85 1.40
CA ASP A 105 -21.97 -16.76 1.75
C ASP A 105 -21.21 -15.55 2.31
N ARG A 106 -20.10 -15.78 3.05
CA ARG A 106 -19.20 -14.70 3.50
C ARG A 106 -18.51 -14.00 2.35
N ILE A 107 -18.01 -14.73 1.35
CA ILE A 107 -17.39 -14.13 0.16
C ILE A 107 -18.42 -13.31 -0.62
N ARG A 108 -19.63 -13.86 -0.83
CA ARG A 108 -20.74 -13.16 -1.49
C ARG A 108 -21.08 -11.87 -0.76
N GLU A 109 -21.15 -11.92 0.56
CA GLU A 109 -21.48 -10.76 1.36
C GLU A 109 -20.40 -9.68 1.29
N VAL A 110 -19.12 -10.05 1.37
CA VAL A 110 -18.04 -9.07 1.16
C VAL A 110 -18.10 -8.45 -0.23
N ARG A 111 -18.39 -9.23 -1.27
CA ARG A 111 -18.59 -8.69 -2.63
C ARG A 111 -19.78 -7.72 -2.71
N ARG A 112 -20.90 -8.04 -2.05
CA ARG A 112 -22.07 -7.15 -1.96
C ARG A 112 -21.70 -5.84 -1.27
N MET A 113 -20.99 -5.90 -0.13
CA MET A 113 -20.55 -4.70 0.59
C MET A 113 -19.63 -3.84 -0.27
N VAL A 114 -18.65 -4.42 -0.96
CA VAL A 114 -17.74 -3.70 -1.88
C VAL A 114 -18.53 -3.00 -3.00
N ALA A 115 -19.51 -3.68 -3.61
CA ALA A 115 -20.35 -3.09 -4.64
C ALA A 115 -21.20 -1.93 -4.09
N THR A 116 -21.71 -2.05 -2.87
CA THR A 116 -22.50 -1.01 -2.19
C THR A 116 -21.64 0.22 -1.89
N LEU A 117 -20.46 0.03 -1.28
CA LEU A 117 -19.52 1.13 -0.99
C LEU A 117 -19.12 1.91 -2.24
N ARG A 118 -18.90 1.20 -3.35
CA ARG A 118 -18.63 1.84 -4.64
C ARG A 118 -19.80 2.70 -5.11
N GLY A 119 -21.03 2.20 -4.97
CA GLY A 119 -22.23 2.95 -5.30
C GLY A 119 -22.33 4.25 -4.49
N LEU A 120 -22.07 4.16 -3.18
CA LEU A 120 -22.05 5.33 -2.28
C LEU A 120 -20.96 6.35 -2.66
N CYS A 121 -19.80 5.88 -3.11
CA CYS A 121 -18.66 6.75 -3.47
C CYS A 121 -18.68 7.24 -4.94
N LYS A 122 -19.73 6.95 -5.72
CA LYS A 122 -19.78 7.21 -7.18
C LYS A 122 -19.74 8.71 -7.54
N GLY A 123 -20.14 9.60 -6.63
CA GLY A 123 -20.13 11.05 -6.86
C GLY A 123 -18.72 11.67 -6.94
N ILE A 124 -17.68 10.92 -6.58
CA ILE A 124 -16.29 11.38 -6.60
C ILE A 124 -15.70 11.17 -8.00
N SER A 125 -15.24 12.25 -8.64
CA SER A 125 -14.59 12.18 -9.95
C SER A 125 -13.25 11.45 -9.87
N THR A 126 -13.20 10.23 -10.41
CA THR A 126 -12.00 9.39 -10.45
C THR A 126 -10.86 10.07 -11.20
N SER A 127 -11.14 10.80 -12.27
CA SER A 127 -10.14 11.56 -13.04
C SER A 127 -9.51 12.67 -12.20
N VAL A 128 -10.30 13.41 -11.42
CA VAL A 128 -9.79 14.48 -10.55
C VAL A 128 -8.95 13.88 -9.42
N CYS A 129 -9.42 12.82 -8.77
CA CYS A 129 -8.65 12.15 -7.72
C CYS A 129 -7.35 11.53 -8.25
N ARG A 130 -7.37 10.98 -9.47
CA ARG A 130 -6.15 10.49 -10.13
C ARG A 130 -5.16 11.61 -10.41
N LEU A 131 -5.63 12.76 -10.88
CA LEU A 131 -4.77 13.94 -11.10
C LEU A 131 -4.17 14.45 -9.80
N GLN A 132 -4.95 14.48 -8.71
CA GLN A 132 -4.44 14.84 -7.38
C GLN A 132 -3.35 13.84 -6.93
N ALA A 133 -3.59 12.54 -7.05
CA ALA A 133 -2.59 11.52 -6.72
C ALA A 133 -1.33 11.62 -7.59
N LEU A 134 -1.47 11.97 -8.88
CA LEU A 134 -0.34 12.23 -9.78
C LEU A 134 0.48 13.45 -9.33
N GLN A 135 -0.19 14.52 -8.92
CA GLN A 135 0.46 15.72 -8.41
C GLN A 135 1.20 15.44 -7.09
N GLU A 136 0.63 14.62 -6.20
CA GLU A 136 1.31 14.13 -4.99
C GLU A 136 2.55 13.29 -5.33
N LEU A 137 2.45 12.39 -6.31
CA LEU A 137 3.59 11.59 -6.77
C LEU A 137 4.69 12.48 -7.37
N GLN A 138 4.33 13.44 -8.21
CA GLN A 138 5.26 14.37 -8.88
C GLN A 138 5.91 15.35 -7.91
N SER A 139 5.23 15.70 -6.81
CA SER A 139 5.77 16.55 -5.74
C SER A 139 6.51 15.76 -4.65
N CYS A 140 6.53 14.43 -4.74
CA CYS A 140 7.24 13.58 -3.80
C CYS A 140 8.76 13.86 -3.86
N ARG A 141 9.31 14.40 -2.78
CA ARG A 141 10.75 14.62 -2.59
C ARG A 141 11.22 13.89 -1.35
N GLN A 142 12.44 13.37 -1.38
CA GLN A 142 13.12 12.82 -0.23
C GLN A 142 13.44 13.94 0.74
N GLY A 143 12.94 13.82 1.98
CA GLY A 143 13.24 14.80 3.03
C GLY A 143 14.72 14.78 3.41
N GLY A 144 15.28 15.93 3.80
CA GLY A 144 16.72 16.03 4.13
C GLY A 144 17.20 15.13 5.28
N ARG A 145 16.28 14.65 6.14
CA ARG A 145 16.55 13.66 7.21
C ARG A 145 15.92 12.29 6.94
N GLU A 146 15.23 12.12 5.81
CA GLU A 146 14.52 10.89 5.47
C GLU A 146 15.51 9.86 4.91
N SER A 147 15.47 8.64 5.46
CA SER A 147 16.25 7.54 4.92
C SER A 147 15.74 7.16 3.52
N VAL A 148 16.63 6.67 2.67
CA VAL A 148 16.21 6.30 1.31
C VAL A 148 15.20 5.14 1.31
N SER A 149 15.28 4.22 2.28
CA SER A 149 14.29 3.15 2.42
C SER A 149 12.89 3.70 2.76
N ALA A 150 12.82 4.72 3.62
CA ALA A 150 11.57 5.41 3.95
C ALA A 150 11.00 6.14 2.73
N PHE A 151 11.84 6.88 2.00
CA PHE A 151 11.45 7.53 0.75
C PHE A 151 10.94 6.53 -0.29
N VAL A 152 11.68 5.44 -0.53
CA VAL A 152 11.29 4.37 -1.48
C VAL A 152 9.95 3.75 -1.09
N ARG A 153 9.69 3.55 0.21
CA ARG A 153 8.39 3.04 0.68
C ARG A 153 7.26 4.03 0.37
N ARG A 154 7.43 5.29 0.76
CA ARG A 154 6.44 6.36 0.51
C ARG A 154 6.17 6.57 -0.99
N PHE A 155 7.23 6.55 -1.81
CA PHE A 155 7.10 6.66 -3.25
C PHE A 155 6.29 5.50 -3.85
N LYS A 156 6.52 4.25 -3.41
CA LYS A 156 5.71 3.10 -3.85
C LYS A 156 4.25 3.23 -3.48
N GLU A 157 3.98 3.73 -2.27
CA GLU A 157 2.61 3.97 -1.81
C GLU A 157 1.91 5.00 -2.71
N LEU A 158 2.59 6.09 -3.07
CA LEU A 158 2.04 7.10 -3.99
C LEU A 158 1.81 6.54 -5.40
N VAL A 159 2.73 5.73 -5.93
CA VAL A 159 2.52 5.03 -7.20
C VAL A 159 1.28 4.15 -7.13
N GLY A 160 1.14 3.35 -6.06
CA GLY A 160 -0.03 2.51 -5.84
C GLY A 160 -1.33 3.30 -5.72
N ASN A 161 -1.30 4.50 -5.12
CA ASN A 161 -2.46 5.38 -5.06
C ASN A 161 -2.90 5.84 -6.45
N VAL A 162 -1.97 6.19 -7.34
CA VAL A 162 -2.32 6.58 -8.72
C VAL A 162 -2.90 5.41 -9.49
N GLU A 163 -2.27 4.24 -9.39
CA GLU A 163 -2.68 3.02 -10.09
C GLU A 163 -4.02 2.47 -9.56
N ALA A 164 -4.46 2.88 -8.37
CA ALA A 164 -5.75 2.48 -7.84
C ALA A 164 -6.95 3.08 -8.60
N PHE A 165 -6.76 4.16 -9.37
CA PHE A 165 -7.85 4.86 -10.07
C PHE A 165 -8.15 4.37 -11.48
N GLY A 166 -7.46 3.34 -12.00
CA GLY A 166 -7.76 2.83 -13.33
C GLY A 166 -6.89 1.65 -13.79
N LYS A 167 -7.18 1.16 -15.00
CA LYS A 167 -6.45 0.06 -15.66
C LYS A 167 -5.08 0.48 -16.20
N GLU A 168 -4.85 1.79 -16.35
CA GLU A 168 -3.61 2.32 -16.88
C GLU A 168 -2.57 2.45 -15.76
N HIS A 169 -1.66 1.48 -15.73
CA HIS A 169 -0.45 1.57 -14.94
C HIS A 169 0.40 2.75 -15.41
N LEU A 170 1.04 3.42 -14.45
CA LEU A 170 2.10 4.37 -14.77
C LEU A 170 3.21 3.61 -15.50
N ASP A 171 3.63 4.13 -16.65
CA ASP A 171 4.75 3.56 -17.40
C ASP A 171 6.04 3.63 -16.57
N ASP A 172 6.94 2.69 -16.83
CA ASP A 172 8.15 2.53 -16.03
C ASP A 172 9.11 3.73 -16.15
N GLU A 173 9.07 4.43 -17.29
CA GLU A 173 9.88 5.62 -17.55
C GLU A 173 9.39 6.83 -16.74
N SER A 174 8.08 7.05 -16.65
CA SER A 174 7.47 8.05 -15.78
C SER A 174 7.75 7.77 -14.30
N LYS A 175 7.70 6.49 -13.88
CA LYS A 175 8.06 6.07 -12.51
C LYS A 175 9.54 6.34 -12.22
N ALA A 176 10.43 5.95 -13.13
CA ALA A 176 11.87 6.16 -12.99
C ALA A 176 12.22 7.65 -12.93
N THR A 177 11.65 8.45 -13.83
CA THR A 177 11.84 9.90 -13.89
C THR A 177 11.37 10.57 -12.60
N SER A 178 10.15 10.29 -12.17
CA SER A 178 9.59 10.85 -10.92
C SER A 178 10.41 10.41 -9.70
N PHE A 179 10.89 9.17 -9.67
CA PHE A 179 11.74 8.65 -8.59
C PHE A 179 13.09 9.39 -8.53
N LEU A 180 13.76 9.55 -9.67
CA LEU A 180 15.04 10.26 -9.77
C LEU A 180 14.92 11.75 -9.40
N CYS A 181 13.87 12.43 -9.88
CA CYS A 181 13.57 13.81 -9.50
C CYS A 181 13.22 13.95 -8.01
N GLY A 182 12.72 12.88 -7.40
CA GLY A 182 12.38 12.83 -5.99
C GLY A 182 13.56 12.65 -5.04
N LEU A 183 14.64 12.02 -5.49
CA LEU A 183 15.81 11.74 -4.64
C LEU A 183 16.60 13.01 -4.28
N LEU A 184 17.28 12.98 -3.12
CA LEU A 184 18.30 13.97 -2.81
C LEU A 184 19.42 13.92 -3.88
N PRO A 185 20.02 15.08 -4.25
CA PRO A 185 21.03 15.14 -5.30
C PRO A 185 22.16 14.10 -5.13
N GLU A 186 22.69 13.96 -3.92
CA GLU A 186 23.81 13.07 -3.62
C GLU A 186 23.41 11.59 -3.78
N VAL A 187 22.15 11.24 -3.51
CA VAL A 187 21.63 9.88 -3.68
C VAL A 187 21.31 9.61 -5.14
N ARG A 188 20.79 10.61 -5.85
CA ARG A 188 20.48 10.54 -7.28
C ARG A 188 21.74 10.29 -8.09
N ASP A 189 22.82 11.00 -7.80
CA ASP A 189 24.08 10.85 -8.54
C ASP A 189 24.64 9.42 -8.37
N VAL A 190 24.64 8.90 -7.14
CA VAL A 190 25.01 7.50 -6.85
C VAL A 190 24.10 6.48 -7.56
N ALA A 191 22.81 6.79 -7.69
CA ALA A 191 21.86 5.93 -8.40
C ALA A 191 22.14 5.91 -9.91
N LEU A 192 22.45 7.07 -10.50
CA LEU A 192 22.77 7.22 -11.92
C LEU A 192 24.13 6.60 -12.27
N ASP A 193 25.17 6.82 -11.47
CA ASP A 193 26.49 6.22 -11.66
C ASP A 193 26.41 4.68 -11.72
N ARG A 194 25.53 4.09 -10.91
CA ARG A 194 25.32 2.63 -10.89
C ARG A 194 24.53 2.10 -12.08
N LEU A 195 23.81 2.97 -12.76
CA LEU A 195 23.08 2.66 -13.98
C LEU A 195 23.85 3.12 -15.23
N ALA A 196 25.11 3.56 -15.09
CA ALA A 196 25.92 3.99 -16.21
C ALA A 196 25.94 2.91 -17.30
N GLY A 197 25.43 3.27 -18.49
CA GLY A 197 25.30 2.36 -19.64
C GLY A 197 23.99 1.58 -19.74
N GLN A 198 23.01 1.80 -18.86
CA GLN A 198 21.69 1.16 -18.91
C GLN A 198 20.56 2.21 -18.89
N LYS A 199 19.44 1.93 -19.57
CA LYS A 199 18.24 2.77 -19.47
C LYS A 199 17.69 2.68 -18.03
N PRO A 200 17.50 3.80 -17.31
CA PRO A 200 17.01 3.77 -15.95
C PRO A 200 15.56 3.30 -15.92
N THR A 201 15.35 2.11 -15.35
CA THR A 201 14.02 1.56 -15.06
C THR A 201 13.72 1.67 -13.57
N TYR A 202 12.45 1.79 -13.20
CA TYR A 202 12.07 1.89 -11.79
C TYR A 202 12.48 0.64 -11.00
N ALA A 203 12.35 -0.53 -11.62
CA ALA A 203 12.83 -1.79 -11.07
C ALA A 203 14.35 -1.78 -10.82
N ALA A 204 15.14 -1.28 -11.77
CA ALA A 204 16.59 -1.19 -11.63
C ALA A 204 17.03 -0.12 -10.63
N LEU A 205 16.24 0.93 -10.38
CA LEU A 205 16.55 1.97 -9.39
C LEU A 205 16.25 1.54 -7.94
N LYS A 206 15.22 0.71 -7.75
CA LYS A 206 14.76 0.28 -6.41
C LYS A 206 15.73 -0.66 -5.68
N SER A 207 16.50 -1.48 -6.41
CA SER A 207 17.41 -2.50 -5.84
C SER A 207 18.79 -1.96 -5.41
N PRO A 208 19.47 -1.10 -6.19
CA PRO A 208 20.80 -0.60 -5.87
C PRO A 208 20.80 0.39 -4.71
N VAL A 209 19.81 1.29 -4.65
CA VAL A 209 19.80 2.40 -3.69
C VAL A 209 19.65 1.91 -2.23
N VAL A 210 18.99 0.77 -2.02
CA VAL A 210 18.77 0.17 -0.69
C VAL A 210 20.04 -0.48 -0.11
N LYS A 211 21.01 -0.87 -0.94
CA LYS A 211 22.15 -1.71 -0.49
C LYS A 211 23.28 -0.97 0.24
N LYS A 212 23.40 0.37 0.19
CA LYS A 212 24.54 1.08 0.81
C LYS A 212 24.23 1.94 2.04
N ASN A 213 22.98 2.37 2.25
CA ASN A 213 22.63 3.23 3.40
C ASN A 213 22.50 2.50 4.75
N ARG A 214 22.87 1.21 4.83
CA ARG A 214 23.14 0.56 6.12
C ARG A 214 24.47 0.98 6.74
N ASN A 215 25.44 1.46 5.95
CA ASN A 215 26.78 1.81 6.42
C ASN A 215 27.15 3.23 5.99
N LYS A 216 26.77 4.23 6.81
CA LYS A 216 27.46 5.51 7.05
C LYS A 216 26.48 6.51 7.68
N VAL A 217 26.20 6.31 8.96
CA VAL A 217 26.01 7.46 9.86
C VAL A 217 27.40 7.70 10.46
N PRO A 218 28.06 8.85 10.22
CA PRO A 218 29.32 9.15 10.88
C PRO A 218 29.07 9.14 12.39
N ASN A 219 29.79 8.30 13.10
CA ASN A 219 29.73 8.25 14.55
C ASN A 219 30.19 9.61 15.07
N ARG A 220 29.38 10.28 15.91
CA ARG A 220 29.69 11.63 16.46
C ARG A 220 31.00 11.70 17.25
N ARG A 221 31.67 10.57 17.50
CA ARG A 221 32.99 10.49 18.14
C ARG A 221 34.16 10.82 17.21
N ASP A 222 34.00 10.69 15.89
CA ASP A 222 35.10 10.89 14.94
C ASP A 222 35.33 12.36 14.56
N LEU A 223 34.43 13.27 14.97
CA LEU A 223 34.55 14.72 14.71
C LEU A 223 35.27 15.50 15.83
N ARG A 224 35.72 14.85 16.91
CA ARG A 224 36.45 15.53 18.01
C ARG A 224 37.96 15.29 18.02
N ARG A 225 38.51 14.57 17.03
CA ARG A 225 39.94 14.20 17.03
C ARG A 225 40.81 14.91 15.98
N VAL A 226 40.26 15.86 15.22
CA VAL A 226 41.00 16.57 14.16
C VAL A 226 41.14 18.08 14.45
N SER A 227 41.00 18.50 15.71
CA SER A 227 41.00 19.93 16.07
C SER A 227 42.04 20.33 17.11
N VAL A 228 43.17 19.61 17.25
CA VAL A 228 44.30 20.09 18.06
C VAL A 228 45.63 19.47 17.57
N THR A 229 46.17 19.94 16.45
CA THR A 229 47.63 19.90 16.15
C THR A 229 47.89 20.71 14.88
N SER A 230 47.76 22.03 14.99
CA SER A 230 48.39 23.00 14.08
C SER A 230 48.15 24.38 14.66
N LEU A 231 48.97 24.77 15.64
CA LEU A 231 49.23 26.15 16.06
C LEU A 231 50.30 26.10 17.17
N SER A 232 51.56 25.97 16.77
CA SER A 232 52.73 26.43 17.54
C SER A 232 53.98 26.40 16.64
N GLU A 233 54.01 27.28 15.66
CA GLU A 233 55.26 27.83 15.12
C GLU A 233 55.12 29.34 15.11
N LYS A 234 55.66 29.97 16.16
CA LYS A 234 56.39 31.23 16.15
C LYS A 234 56.87 31.54 17.57
#